data_AF-A0AAE0SG75-F1
#
_entry.id   AF-A0AAE0SG75-F1
#
_cell.length_a   1.000
_cell.length_b   1.000
_cell.length_c   1.000
_cell.angle_alpha   90.00
_cell.angle_beta   90.00
_cell.angle_gamma   90.00
#
_symmetry.space_group_name_H-M   'P 1'
#
loop_
_entity.id
_entity.type
_entity.pdbx_description
1 polymer ?
#
loop_
_entity_poly.entity_id
_entity_poly.type
_entity_poly.pdbx_seq_one_letter_code
_entity_poly.pdbx_strand_id
1 'polypeptide(L)'
;MVVEGRNSVVKSKNSVVEGRDSIVEGRNSVVEGRNSVVVGRNSVVEGRNSVVEGRKSVVESRNSVVEGRNSVVESRNSVVVGRNSVVEGRNIVVEGRKSVVESRNSVVEGRNSVVVGRNSVVEGINSVVVEKNVVVVLIGRNSVLVGRNGEMVGRKYVVVGRNRW
;
A
#
# COMPACT_ATOMS: atom_id res chain seq x y z
N MET A 1 13.35 -17.46 18.98
CA MET A 1 12.30 -17.64 17.95
C MET A 1 11.11 -18.21 18.68
N VAL A 2 9.94 -17.62 18.51
CA VAL A 2 8.68 -18.09 19.11
C VAL A 2 7.73 -18.44 17.98
N VAL A 3 7.16 -19.64 18.00
CA VAL A 3 6.19 -20.10 16.99
C VAL A 3 5.05 -20.81 17.70
N GLU A 4 3.88 -20.17 17.73
CA GLU A 4 2.65 -20.71 18.33
C GLU A 4 1.62 -21.12 17.26
N GLY A 5 1.79 -20.63 16.04
CA GLY A 5 0.96 -20.98 14.90
C GLY A 5 1.09 -22.46 14.47
N ARG A 6 -0.04 -23.15 14.32
CA ARG A 6 -0.08 -24.49 13.72
C ARG A 6 0.27 -24.44 12.24
N ASN A 7 0.93 -25.49 11.73
CA ASN A 7 1.30 -25.68 10.32
C ASN A 7 2.18 -24.58 9.71
N SER A 8 2.89 -23.81 10.54
CA SER A 8 3.74 -22.72 10.05
C SER A 8 5.16 -23.21 9.73
N VAL A 9 5.72 -22.73 8.61
CA VAL A 9 7.10 -23.02 8.19
C VAL A 9 7.96 -21.80 8.47
N VAL A 10 8.86 -21.91 9.44
CA VAL A 10 9.67 -20.77 9.90
C VAL A 10 11.16 -21.04 9.67
N LYS A 11 11.73 -20.36 8.67
CA LYS A 11 13.17 -20.32 8.38
C LYS A 11 13.73 -18.95 8.75
N SER A 12 13.67 -18.59 10.03
CA SER A 12 14.06 -17.26 10.48
C SER A 12 14.81 -17.21 11.80
N LYS A 13 15.53 -16.10 12.04
CA LYS A 13 16.18 -15.81 13.34
C LYS A 13 15.40 -14.73 14.07
N ASN A 14 15.16 -14.93 15.37
CA ASN A 14 14.53 -13.96 16.27
C ASN A 14 13.12 -13.47 15.84
N SER A 15 12.38 -14.30 15.11
CA SER A 15 10.99 -13.98 14.77
C SER A 15 10.00 -14.53 15.81
N VAL A 16 8.83 -13.91 15.86
CA VAL A 16 7.64 -14.33 16.62
C VAL A 16 6.53 -14.63 15.60
N VAL A 17 5.96 -15.83 15.64
CA VAL A 17 4.95 -16.28 14.67
C VAL A 17 3.78 -16.93 15.41
N GLU A 18 2.69 -16.21 15.53
CA GLU A 18 1.44 -16.67 16.15
C GLU A 18 0.38 -17.07 15.11
N GLY A 19 0.52 -16.55 13.88
CA GLY A 19 -0.34 -16.89 12.75
C GLY A 19 -0.24 -18.35 12.35
N ARG A 20 -1.40 -18.99 12.10
CA ARG A 20 -1.50 -20.35 11.56
C ARG A 20 -1.23 -20.38 10.07
N ASP A 21 -0.69 -21.50 9.59
CA ASP A 21 -0.45 -21.80 8.18
C ASP A 21 0.42 -20.74 7.49
N SER A 22 1.37 -20.15 8.24
CA SER A 22 2.21 -19.05 7.77
C SER A 22 3.62 -19.52 7.39
N ILE A 23 4.20 -18.90 6.37
CA ILE A 23 5.58 -19.13 5.94
C ILE A 23 6.38 -17.89 6.29
N VAL A 24 7.43 -18.04 7.09
CA VAL A 24 8.26 -16.91 7.52
C VAL A 24 9.72 -17.20 7.26
N GLU A 25 10.31 -16.46 6.33
CA GLU A 25 11.71 -16.52 5.98
C GLU A 25 12.40 -15.18 6.27
N GLY A 26 13.51 -15.21 7.01
CA GLY A 26 14.33 -14.02 7.25
C GLY A 26 14.66 -13.74 8.71
N ARG A 27 14.52 -12.50 9.20
CA ARG A 27 14.97 -12.13 10.57
C ARG A 27 14.10 -11.09 11.26
N ASN A 28 13.90 -11.26 12.57
CA ASN A 28 13.22 -10.33 13.47
C ASN A 28 11.81 -9.93 13.01
N SER A 29 11.05 -10.86 12.41
CA SER A 29 9.69 -10.55 11.96
C SER A 29 8.68 -10.95 13.04
N VAL A 30 7.59 -10.20 13.16
CA VAL A 30 6.43 -10.54 13.99
C VAL A 30 5.27 -10.85 13.05
N VAL A 31 4.70 -12.04 13.15
CA VAL A 31 3.66 -12.52 12.23
C VAL A 31 2.51 -13.13 13.02
N GLU A 32 1.43 -12.36 13.15
CA GLU A 32 0.20 -12.77 13.83
C GLU A 32 -0.89 -13.17 12.82
N GLY A 33 -0.75 -12.69 11.58
CA GLY A 33 -1.68 -12.97 10.49
C GLY A 33 -1.67 -14.44 10.04
N ARG A 34 -2.86 -15.03 9.87
CA ARG A 34 -3.04 -16.38 9.33
C ARG A 34 -2.80 -16.44 7.81
N ASN A 35 -2.31 -17.57 7.32
CA ASN A 35 -2.01 -17.82 5.91
C ASN A 35 -1.09 -16.76 5.30
N SER A 36 -0.12 -16.27 6.08
CA SER A 36 0.75 -15.18 5.63
C SER A 36 2.08 -15.73 5.14
N VAL A 37 2.61 -15.16 4.07
CA VAL A 37 3.97 -15.42 3.60
C VAL A 37 4.80 -14.18 3.85
N VAL A 38 5.82 -14.28 4.69
CA VAL A 38 6.66 -13.14 5.07
C VAL A 38 8.10 -13.49 4.76
N VAL A 39 8.67 -12.76 3.80
CA VAL A 39 10.07 -12.90 3.39
C VAL A 39 10.78 -11.59 3.65
N GLY A 40 11.79 -11.60 4.54
CA GLY A 40 12.66 -10.46 4.75
C GLY A 40 12.94 -10.12 6.21
N ARG A 41 13.06 -8.83 6.56
CA ARG A 41 13.62 -8.44 7.87
C ARG A 41 12.84 -7.34 8.59
N ASN A 42 12.66 -7.52 9.90
CA ASN A 42 12.02 -6.54 10.79
C ASN A 42 10.60 -6.15 10.34
N SER A 43 9.84 -7.09 9.77
CA SER A 43 8.47 -6.81 9.33
C SER A 43 7.46 -7.22 10.41
N VAL A 44 6.39 -6.46 10.56
CA VAL A 44 5.25 -6.78 11.41
C VAL A 44 4.05 -7.05 10.50
N VAL A 45 3.45 -8.23 10.62
CA VAL A 45 2.36 -8.68 9.75
C VAL A 45 1.24 -9.28 10.59
N GLU A 46 0.18 -8.51 10.77
CA GLU A 46 -1.00 -8.89 11.56
C GLU A 46 -2.17 -9.32 10.66
N GLY A 47 -2.10 -8.89 9.40
CA GLY A 47 -3.11 -9.13 8.39
C GLY A 47 -3.19 -10.57 7.86
N ARG A 48 -4.38 -11.05 7.50
CA ARG A 48 -4.61 -12.41 6.99
C ARG A 48 -4.41 -12.52 5.48
N ASN A 49 -3.95 -13.69 5.01
CA ASN A 49 -3.73 -13.97 3.59
C ASN A 49 -2.83 -12.91 2.93
N SER A 50 -1.78 -12.49 3.63
CA SER A 50 -0.88 -11.44 3.14
C SER A 50 0.45 -12.03 2.70
N VAL A 51 0.95 -11.55 1.58
CA VAL A 51 2.31 -11.83 1.11
C VAL A 51 3.13 -10.56 1.32
N VAL A 52 4.15 -10.64 2.16
CA VAL A 52 5.00 -9.50 2.52
C VAL A 52 6.43 -9.85 2.23
N GLU A 53 6.98 -9.25 1.17
CA GLU A 53 8.39 -9.37 0.83
C GLU A 53 9.08 -8.03 1.07
N GLY A 54 9.99 -7.96 2.04
CA GLY A 54 10.56 -6.66 2.33
C GLY A 54 11.32 -6.46 3.62
N ARG A 55 11.59 -5.20 3.92
CA ARG A 55 12.27 -4.81 5.17
C ARG A 55 11.52 -3.71 5.88
N LYS A 56 11.34 -3.84 7.20
CA LYS A 56 10.75 -2.81 8.06
C LYS A 56 9.33 -2.41 7.63
N SER A 57 8.55 -3.35 7.11
CA SER A 57 7.17 -3.07 6.72
C SER A 57 6.21 -3.42 7.87
N VAL A 58 5.18 -2.61 8.06
CA VAL A 58 4.06 -2.88 8.97
C VAL A 58 2.83 -3.13 8.12
N VAL A 59 2.22 -4.31 8.25
CA VAL A 59 1.17 -4.78 7.35
C VAL A 59 0.01 -5.35 8.14
N GLU A 60 -1.04 -4.56 8.25
CA GLU A 60 -2.31 -4.89 8.90
C GLU A 60 -3.40 -5.11 7.84
N SER A 61 -3.07 -5.85 6.79
CA SER A 61 -3.91 -5.96 5.60
C SER A 61 -4.53 -7.32 5.37
N ARG A 62 -5.71 -7.38 4.75
CA ARG A 62 -6.31 -8.66 4.32
C ARG A 62 -6.15 -8.86 2.82
N ASN A 63 -5.77 -10.07 2.41
CA ASN A 63 -5.61 -10.44 0.99
C ASN A 63 -4.72 -9.44 0.23
N SER A 64 -3.52 -9.16 0.74
CA SER A 64 -2.67 -8.12 0.15
C SER A 64 -1.27 -8.62 -0.16
N VAL A 65 -0.64 -8.00 -1.15
CA VAL A 65 0.74 -8.22 -1.52
C VAL A 65 1.51 -6.94 -1.24
N VAL A 66 2.54 -7.01 -0.41
CA VAL A 66 3.38 -5.87 -0.04
C VAL A 66 4.81 -6.23 -0.33
N GLU A 67 5.37 -5.67 -1.40
CA GLU A 67 6.76 -5.81 -1.75
C GLU A 67 7.48 -4.48 -1.50
N GLY A 68 8.46 -4.42 -0.60
CA GLY A 68 9.09 -3.13 -0.37
C GLY A 68 9.90 -2.93 0.89
N ARG A 69 10.17 -1.65 1.17
CA ARG A 69 10.89 -1.25 2.38
C ARG A 69 10.22 -0.07 3.07
N ASN A 70 10.11 -0.15 4.40
CA ASN A 70 9.53 0.88 5.26
C ASN A 70 8.09 1.25 4.86
N SER A 71 7.29 0.30 4.40
CA SER A 71 5.89 0.57 4.02
C SER A 71 4.96 0.28 5.19
N VAL A 72 3.90 1.09 5.34
CA VAL A 72 2.80 0.86 6.28
C VAL A 72 1.55 0.61 5.45
N VAL A 73 0.93 -0.56 5.61
CA VAL A 73 -0.20 -0.98 4.78
C VAL A 73 -1.34 -1.50 5.64
N GLU A 74 -2.42 -0.72 5.71
CA GLU A 74 -3.62 -0.96 6.49
C GLU A 74 -4.83 -1.05 5.54
N SER A 75 -4.91 -2.14 4.78
CA SER A 75 -5.87 -2.20 3.67
C SER A 75 -6.45 -3.58 3.39
N ARG A 76 -7.46 -3.64 2.51
CA ARG A 76 -8.04 -4.89 2.03
C ARG A 76 -7.90 -5.00 0.52
N ASN A 77 -7.47 -6.16 0.04
CA ASN A 77 -7.26 -6.43 -1.39
C ASN A 77 -6.32 -5.39 -2.02
N SER A 78 -5.09 -5.26 -1.50
CA SER A 78 -4.13 -4.30 -2.04
C SER A 78 -2.88 -4.96 -2.61
N VAL A 79 -2.24 -4.25 -3.53
CA VAL A 79 -0.88 -4.54 -4.01
C VAL A 79 -0.05 -3.28 -3.79
N VAL A 80 0.99 -3.38 -2.97
CA VAL A 80 1.87 -2.25 -2.65
C VAL A 80 3.30 -2.65 -2.95
N VAL A 81 3.84 -2.15 -4.06
CA VAL A 81 5.21 -2.37 -4.49
C VAL A 81 5.98 -1.07 -4.36
N GLY A 82 6.96 -0.99 -3.46
CA GLY A 82 7.59 0.30 -3.23
C GLY A 82 8.44 0.54 -2.00
N ARG A 83 8.76 1.80 -1.75
CA ARG A 83 9.51 2.21 -0.54
C ARG A 83 8.89 3.42 0.13
N ASN A 84 8.79 3.36 1.46
CA ASN A 84 8.25 4.43 2.30
C ASN A 84 6.82 4.82 1.91
N SER A 85 5.99 3.85 1.53
CA SER A 85 4.60 4.12 1.17
C SER A 85 3.69 3.89 2.38
N VAL A 86 2.65 4.71 2.53
CA VAL A 86 1.58 4.54 3.51
C VAL A 86 0.29 4.32 2.73
N VAL A 87 -0.34 3.16 2.92
CA VAL A 87 -1.50 2.76 2.13
C VAL A 87 -2.62 2.27 3.04
N GLU A 88 -3.73 2.99 3.02
CA GLU A 88 -4.93 2.68 3.78
C GLU A 88 -6.15 2.57 2.88
N GLY A 89 -7.00 1.56 3.13
CA GLY A 89 -8.32 1.47 2.50
C GLY A 89 -8.60 0.15 1.80
N ARG A 90 -9.15 0.17 0.57
CA ARG A 90 -9.61 -1.06 -0.11
C ARG A 90 -9.44 -1.05 -1.62
N ASN A 91 -9.06 -2.19 -2.20
CA ASN A 91 -8.86 -2.37 -3.64
C ASN A 91 -7.88 -1.31 -4.18
N ILE A 92 -6.64 -1.34 -3.69
CA ILE A 92 -5.63 -0.32 -3.99
C ILE A 92 -4.42 -0.99 -4.63
N VAL A 93 -3.94 -0.44 -5.74
CA VAL A 93 -2.63 -0.77 -6.31
C VAL A 93 -1.75 0.45 -6.15
N VAL A 94 -0.60 0.29 -5.50
CA VAL A 94 0.42 1.33 -5.35
C VAL A 94 1.75 0.78 -5.83
N GLU A 95 2.29 1.35 -6.90
CA GLU A 95 3.64 1.10 -7.33
C GLU A 95 4.46 2.39 -7.22
N GLY A 96 5.48 2.42 -6.37
CA GLY A 96 6.29 3.63 -6.28
C GLY A 96 6.99 3.91 -4.96
N ARG A 97 7.26 5.18 -4.70
CA ARG A 97 8.03 5.60 -3.52
C ARG A 97 7.44 6.82 -2.85
N LYS A 98 7.42 6.81 -1.52
CA LYS A 98 6.96 7.96 -0.71
C LYS A 98 5.51 8.36 -1.04
N SER A 99 4.67 7.39 -1.38
CA SER A 99 3.28 7.63 -1.70
C SER A 99 2.40 7.45 -0.46
N VAL A 100 1.43 8.34 -0.28
CA VAL A 100 0.41 8.26 0.76
C VAL A 100 -0.93 8.09 0.07
N VAL A 101 -1.56 6.93 0.25
CA VAL A 101 -2.80 6.57 -0.44
C VAL A 101 -3.83 6.15 0.60
N GLU A 102 -4.86 6.96 0.80
CA GLU A 102 -5.99 6.68 1.68
C GLU A 102 -7.25 6.65 0.83
N SER A 103 -7.59 5.49 0.28
CA SER A 103 -8.53 5.44 -0.85
C SER A 103 -9.35 4.16 -0.97
N ARG A 104 -10.31 4.15 -1.91
CA ARG A 104 -10.96 2.94 -2.39
C ARG A 104 -10.90 2.89 -3.91
N ASN A 105 -10.59 1.72 -4.45
CA ASN A 105 -10.53 1.43 -5.89
C ASN A 105 -9.55 2.34 -6.65
N SER A 106 -8.31 2.45 -6.19
CA SER A 106 -7.35 3.38 -6.79
C SER A 106 -6.06 2.69 -7.24
N VAL A 107 -5.50 3.20 -8.32
CA VAL A 107 -4.19 2.82 -8.85
C VAL A 107 -3.29 4.04 -8.76
N VAL A 108 -2.14 3.89 -8.10
CA VAL A 108 -1.18 4.97 -7.89
C VAL A 108 0.20 4.48 -8.28
N GLU A 109 0.67 4.94 -9.42
CA GLU A 109 2.00 4.68 -9.94
C GLU A 109 2.83 5.97 -9.86
N GLY A 110 3.97 5.91 -9.16
CA GLY A 110 4.94 7.00 -9.13
C GLY A 110 5.42 7.43 -7.74
N ARG A 111 5.86 8.68 -7.62
CA ARG A 111 6.69 9.10 -6.46
C ARG A 111 6.16 10.36 -5.80
N ASN A 112 6.17 10.36 -4.46
CA ASN A 112 5.70 11.49 -3.65
C ASN A 112 4.23 11.85 -3.97
N SER A 113 3.38 10.84 -4.21
CA SER A 113 1.98 11.06 -4.55
C SER A 113 1.11 11.00 -3.29
N VAL A 114 0.11 11.87 -3.19
CA VAL A 114 -0.90 11.89 -2.12
C VAL A 114 -2.26 11.71 -2.74
N VAL A 115 -2.92 10.59 -2.46
CA VAL A 115 -4.21 10.23 -3.06
C VAL A 115 -5.20 9.87 -1.97
N VAL A 116 -6.15 10.78 -1.74
CA VAL A 116 -7.26 10.58 -0.78
C VAL A 116 -8.58 10.31 -1.52
N GLY A 117 -8.61 10.66 -2.81
CA GLY A 117 -9.79 10.45 -3.66
C GLY A 117 -10.06 8.98 -3.96
N ARG A 118 -11.34 8.61 -4.09
CA ARG A 118 -11.78 7.26 -4.49
C ARG A 118 -11.86 7.14 -6.01
N ASN A 119 -11.67 5.93 -6.52
CA ASN A 119 -11.74 5.59 -7.95
C ASN A 119 -10.67 6.28 -8.80
N SER A 120 -9.48 6.55 -8.26
CA SER A 120 -8.47 7.40 -8.89
C SER A 120 -7.34 6.60 -9.54
N VAL A 121 -6.83 7.10 -10.67
CA VAL A 121 -5.67 6.59 -11.40
C VAL A 121 -4.59 7.69 -11.45
N VAL A 122 -3.55 7.56 -10.65
CA VAL A 122 -2.49 8.58 -10.57
C VAL A 122 -1.21 7.97 -11.09
N GLU A 123 -0.67 8.52 -12.17
CA GLU A 123 0.61 8.13 -12.75
C GLU A 123 1.56 9.35 -12.75
N GLY A 124 2.38 9.52 -11.72
CA GLY A 124 3.20 10.73 -11.69
C GLY A 124 4.11 10.94 -10.49
N ILE A 125 4.84 12.05 -10.56
CA ILE A 125 5.74 12.50 -9.49
C ILE A 125 5.19 13.78 -8.88
N ASN A 126 5.13 13.85 -7.55
CA ASN A 126 4.60 14.99 -6.80
C ASN A 126 3.15 15.28 -7.21
N SER A 127 2.31 14.26 -7.14
CA SER A 127 0.91 14.31 -7.58
C SER A 127 -0.02 14.33 -6.37
N VAL A 128 -1.00 15.24 -6.33
CA VAL A 128 -1.96 15.33 -5.23
C VAL A 128 -3.38 15.22 -5.77
N VAL A 129 -4.16 14.28 -5.25
CA VAL A 129 -5.57 14.08 -5.59
C VAL A 129 -6.41 14.05 -4.32
N VAL A 130 -7.25 15.07 -4.16
CA VAL A 130 -8.12 15.23 -3.00
C VAL A 130 -9.54 15.46 -3.49
N GLU A 131 -10.36 14.40 -3.58
CA GLU A 131 -11.84 14.46 -3.63
C GLU A 131 -12.48 13.06 -3.73
N LYS A 132 -13.62 12.83 -3.07
CA LYS A 132 -14.30 11.51 -3.06
C LYS A 132 -15.20 11.36 -4.29
N ASN A 133 -14.91 10.36 -5.13
CA ASN A 133 -15.62 9.95 -6.36
C ASN A 133 -15.09 10.59 -7.66
N VAL A 134 -13.85 10.29 -8.04
CA VAL A 134 -13.25 10.85 -9.25
C VAL A 134 -12.36 9.83 -9.95
N VAL A 135 -12.66 9.54 -11.21
CA VAL A 135 -11.67 8.99 -12.15
C VAL A 135 -10.75 10.13 -12.51
N VAL A 136 -9.68 10.23 -11.74
CA VAL A 136 -8.57 11.11 -12.06
C VAL A 136 -7.62 10.28 -12.86
N VAL A 137 -7.23 10.73 -14.05
CA VAL A 137 -5.98 10.31 -14.67
C VAL A 137 -5.06 11.50 -14.49
N LEU A 138 -4.10 11.40 -13.57
CA LEU A 138 -3.07 12.42 -13.39
C LEU A 138 -1.78 11.83 -13.92
N ILE A 139 -1.44 12.17 -15.17
CA ILE A 139 -0.19 11.74 -15.82
C ILE A 139 0.78 12.92 -15.83
N GLY A 140 1.83 12.89 -15.00
CA GLY A 140 2.88 13.91 -15.10
C GLY A 140 3.65 14.25 -13.83
N ARG A 141 4.12 15.49 -13.74
CA ARG A 141 4.96 15.98 -12.61
C ARG A 141 4.40 17.27 -12.01
N ASN A 142 4.39 17.34 -10.68
CA ASN A 142 3.98 18.51 -9.90
C ASN A 142 2.53 18.94 -10.19
N SER A 143 1.56 18.02 -10.09
CA SER A 143 0.16 18.33 -10.42
C SER A 143 -0.75 18.10 -9.22
N VAL A 144 -1.76 18.95 -9.06
CA VAL A 144 -2.73 18.95 -7.96
C VAL A 144 -4.13 18.98 -8.54
N LEU A 145 -4.95 17.99 -8.18
CA LEU A 145 -6.38 17.97 -8.48
C LEU A 145 -7.20 18.04 -7.19
N VAL A 146 -8.07 19.04 -7.16
CA VAL A 146 -9.09 19.23 -6.15
C VAL A 146 -10.42 19.47 -6.88
N GLY A 147 -11.20 18.41 -7.13
CA GLY A 147 -12.49 18.56 -7.80
C GLY A 147 -13.08 17.25 -8.32
N ARG A 148 -14.35 17.28 -8.73
CA ARG A 148 -15.06 16.11 -9.29
C ARG A 148 -14.85 15.98 -10.79
N ASN A 149 -14.74 14.74 -11.27
CA ASN A 149 -14.65 14.35 -12.69
C ASN A 149 -13.58 15.10 -13.50
N GLY A 150 -12.36 15.25 -12.97
CA GLY A 150 -11.25 15.90 -13.66
C GLY A 150 -10.25 14.91 -14.25
N GLU A 151 -9.95 15.04 -15.54
CA GLU A 151 -8.83 14.37 -16.20
C GLU A 151 -7.68 15.38 -16.38
N MET A 152 -6.44 15.00 -16.03
CA MET A 152 -5.27 15.87 -16.14
C MET A 152 -4.07 15.15 -16.72
N VAL A 153 -3.74 15.47 -17.97
CA VAL A 153 -2.55 14.94 -18.64
C VAL A 153 -1.53 16.06 -18.84
N GLY A 154 -0.38 15.94 -18.18
CA GLY A 154 0.81 16.79 -18.39
C GLY A 154 1.44 17.34 -17.10
N ARG A 155 2.24 18.41 -17.22
CA ARG A 155 3.10 18.93 -16.13
C ARG A 155 2.57 20.23 -15.54
N LYS A 156 2.69 20.38 -14.20
CA LYS A 156 2.38 21.62 -13.45
C LYS A 156 0.92 22.09 -13.56
N TYR A 157 -0.04 21.20 -13.32
CA TYR A 157 -1.45 21.58 -13.26
C TYR A 157 -1.93 21.78 -11.82
N VAL A 158 -2.76 22.80 -11.61
CA VAL A 158 -3.58 22.94 -10.40
C VAL A 158 -5.01 23.12 -10.89
N VAL A 159 -5.82 22.08 -10.73
CA VAL A 159 -7.25 22.15 -11.06
C VAL A 159 -8.01 22.17 -9.74
N VAL A 160 -8.73 23.27 -9.50
CA VAL A 160 -9.62 23.44 -8.36
C VAL A 160 -11.02 23.67 -8.91
N GLY A 161 -11.90 22.66 -8.84
CA GLY A 161 -13.22 22.70 -9.46
C GLY A 161 -14.33 22.20 -8.53
N ARG A 162 -15.32 23.06 -8.26
CA ARG A 162 -16.66 22.64 -7.80
C ARG A 162 -17.56 22.62 -9.05
N ASN A 163 -17.88 21.45 -9.61
CA ASN A 163 -18.93 21.40 -10.62
C ASN A 163 -20.24 21.86 -9.97
N ARG A 164 -20.73 23.05 -10.35
CA ARG A 164 -22.15 23.37 -10.30
C ARG A 164 -22.77 22.74 -11.56
N TRP A 165 -23.93 22.13 -11.36
CA TRP A 165 -24.76 21.55 -12.39
C TRP A 165 -25.08 22.54 -13.51
#